data_AF-A0A6G0XP99-F1
#
_entry.id   AF-A0A6G0XP99-F1
#
_cell.length_a   1.000
_cell.length_b   1.000
_cell.length_c   1.000
_cell.angle_alpha   90.00
_cell.angle_beta   90.00
_cell.angle_gamma   90.00
#
_symmetry.space_group_name_H-M   'P 1'
#
loop_
_entity.id
_entity.type
_entity.pdbx_description
1 polymer ?
#
loop_
_entity_poly.entity_id
_entity_poly.type
_entity_poly.pdbx_seq_one_letter_code
_entity_poly.pdbx_strand_id
1 'polypeptide(L)'
;MPQVVDDALRDSIAAFPEELQESLKEKFNAYYANPETHHVEQVLRKRMTDAHAQSLLFSPTREQAALYVTLIQGPPKGAPESHPCSVVCQRYLSMWYLCHARHWPLAKEFILHGGLDALVDLFEHDNMHFRGQALDVFTQVTSNPDFDWFTLPSCAESKAIHSKMLLLTNTSDFVKSLVANKGVAAMSYYALQILAFFMSWVRKLYTKGELRLSSALLATLSDWKSTPGLSEEERTLATKVFDDFNRWPAADAEERQQKKELFEEVEYPEGTLNLKQAHDAILALDYDQAIPLCSSIIDLGDATPAPDRMQAYSLRGHARFLRQLDRNDLKKLVYKMAIDDFTSALDMEVSVDGYFSRVQLIEEKATALAHLHIFSQALATLTPEDWMTQDESSRLEDKAREIRALQEEYNQLHGQKHMKEQTIFDAIMLRRGKEVAQQAVEPLQSRVVATSNQDTNDEPAAPSIPKPKKAKVSPPNKTKTSLVPPLARKLLKCKQDPAAMAKFLGAVSGDDVADSLVGILNPDVLRSIVAGAALLSPDKAHDVVRALQTLPAFSLVLDLADDPALVASMTTLTLQ
;
A
#
# COMPACT_ATOMS: atom_id res chain seq x y z
N MET A 1 -1.82 -12.86 37.81
CA MET A 1 -1.47 -12.36 36.47
C MET A 1 -0.99 -13.54 35.63
N PRO A 2 -1.25 -13.59 34.31
CA PRO A 2 -0.69 -14.61 33.43
C PRO A 2 0.84 -14.59 33.51
N GLN A 3 1.43 -15.70 33.95
CA GLN A 3 2.89 -15.84 34.14
C GLN A 3 3.68 -15.49 32.86
N VAL A 4 3.09 -15.75 31.68
CA VAL A 4 3.67 -15.45 30.37
C VAL A 4 3.97 -13.95 30.17
N VAL A 5 3.10 -13.06 30.63
CA VAL A 5 3.30 -11.60 30.45
C VAL A 5 4.42 -11.10 31.36
N ASP A 6 4.43 -11.56 32.61
CA ASP A 6 5.49 -11.23 33.57
C ASP A 6 6.85 -11.75 33.08
N ASP A 7 6.89 -12.96 32.53
CA ASP A 7 8.11 -13.56 31.99
C ASP A 7 8.62 -12.81 30.75
N ALA A 8 7.74 -12.43 29.82
CA ALA A 8 8.12 -11.73 28.60
C ALA A 8 8.67 -10.31 28.85
N LEU A 9 8.10 -9.59 29.83
CA LEU A 9 8.47 -8.20 30.10
C LEU A 9 9.62 -8.07 31.10
N ARG A 10 9.89 -9.12 31.90
CA ARG A 10 10.76 -9.08 33.09
C ARG A 10 12.03 -8.26 32.91
N ASP A 11 12.82 -8.63 31.91
CA ASP A 11 14.15 -8.05 31.70
C ASP A 11 14.06 -6.69 31.01
N SER A 12 13.08 -6.51 30.14
CA SER A 12 12.87 -5.31 29.34
C SER A 12 12.45 -4.09 30.16
N ILE A 13 11.69 -4.30 31.24
CA ILE A 13 11.16 -3.22 32.09
C ILE A 13 11.87 -3.13 33.44
N ALA A 14 12.83 -4.01 33.74
CA ALA A 14 13.50 -4.08 35.05
C ALA A 14 14.15 -2.76 35.48
N ALA A 15 14.63 -1.96 34.52
CA ALA A 15 15.27 -0.67 34.78
C ALA A 15 14.28 0.49 34.93
N PHE A 16 12.99 0.27 34.72
CA PHE A 16 11.97 1.32 34.79
C PHE A 16 11.49 1.54 36.24
N PRO A 17 10.96 2.73 36.57
CA PRO A 17 10.31 2.95 37.87
C PRO A 17 9.19 1.95 38.12
N GLU A 18 9.01 1.51 39.37
CA GLU A 18 8.02 0.48 39.74
C GLU A 18 6.61 0.81 39.24
N GLU A 19 6.17 2.06 39.39
CA GLU A 19 4.86 2.52 38.90
C GLU A 19 4.68 2.31 37.38
N LEU A 20 5.74 2.53 36.60
CA LEU A 20 5.72 2.31 35.15
C LEU A 20 5.75 0.82 34.81
N GLN A 21 6.48 0.03 35.60
CA GLN A 21 6.48 -1.43 35.43
C GLN A 21 5.08 -2.00 35.65
N GLU A 22 4.39 -1.58 36.70
CA GLU A 22 3.01 -1.99 37.00
C GLU A 22 2.04 -1.58 35.88
N SER A 23 2.13 -0.32 35.42
CA SER A 23 1.28 0.17 34.32
C SER A 23 1.49 -0.62 33.02
N LEU A 24 2.74 -0.93 32.66
CA LEU A 24 3.04 -1.75 31.49
C LEU A 24 2.52 -3.17 31.65
N LYS A 25 2.72 -3.80 32.81
CA LYS A 25 2.18 -5.13 33.09
C LYS A 25 0.66 -5.16 32.98
N GLU A 26 -0.04 -4.16 33.55
CA GLU A 26 -1.50 -4.05 33.42
C GLU A 26 -1.93 -3.95 31.96
N LYS A 27 -1.29 -3.06 31.18
CA LYS A 27 -1.56 -2.88 29.75
C LYS A 27 -1.37 -4.18 28.96
N PHE A 28 -0.25 -4.88 29.14
CA PHE A 28 0.04 -6.10 28.41
C PHE A 28 -0.76 -7.30 28.90
N ASN A 29 -1.19 -7.32 30.18
CA ASN A 29 -2.18 -8.27 30.66
C ASN A 29 -3.53 -8.09 29.98
N ALA A 30 -3.95 -6.85 29.71
CA ALA A 30 -5.14 -6.58 28.91
C ALA A 30 -4.97 -7.07 27.46
N TYR A 31 -3.78 -6.95 26.87
CA TYR A 31 -3.50 -7.49 25.54
C TYR A 31 -3.49 -9.03 25.52
N TYR A 32 -3.02 -9.66 26.58
CA TYR A 32 -3.08 -11.12 26.72
C TYR A 32 -4.54 -11.60 26.85
N ALA A 33 -5.34 -10.93 27.67
CA ALA A 33 -6.74 -11.27 27.88
C ALA A 33 -7.62 -11.04 26.64
N ASN A 34 -7.29 -10.05 25.81
CA ASN A 34 -7.94 -9.78 24.54
C ASN A 34 -6.88 -9.58 23.45
N PRO A 35 -6.43 -10.65 22.77
CA PRO A 35 -5.35 -10.59 21.78
C PRO A 35 -5.75 -9.95 20.43
N GLU A 36 -7.00 -9.51 20.26
CA GLU A 36 -7.52 -8.95 19.00
C GLU A 36 -7.35 -9.92 17.81
N THR A 37 -7.54 -11.21 18.06
CA THR A 37 -7.34 -12.30 17.09
C THR A 37 -8.03 -12.04 15.76
N HIS A 38 -9.21 -11.42 15.78
CA HIS A 38 -9.92 -11.05 14.56
C HIS A 38 -9.14 -10.06 13.68
N HIS A 39 -8.56 -9.02 14.28
CA HIS A 39 -7.74 -8.05 13.56
C HIS A 39 -6.40 -8.67 13.10
N VAL A 40 -5.80 -9.53 13.93
CA VAL A 40 -4.58 -10.28 13.56
C VAL A 40 -4.84 -11.18 12.34
N GLU A 41 -5.96 -11.91 12.33
CA GLU A 41 -6.37 -12.76 11.21
C GLU A 41 -6.62 -11.93 9.94
N GLN A 42 -7.25 -10.75 10.05
CA GLN A 42 -7.47 -9.86 8.91
C GLN A 42 -6.17 -9.33 8.31
N VAL A 43 -5.23 -8.90 9.16
CA VAL A 43 -3.93 -8.36 8.73
C VAL A 43 -3.06 -9.44 8.10
N LEU A 44 -2.94 -10.61 8.76
CA LEU A 44 -2.13 -11.71 8.25
C LEU A 44 -2.81 -12.49 7.12
N ARG A 45 -4.13 -12.34 6.95
CA ARG A 45 -4.97 -13.14 6.06
C ARG A 45 -4.82 -14.65 6.32
N LYS A 46 -4.63 -15.01 7.59
CA LYS A 46 -4.42 -16.38 8.07
C LYS A 46 -5.31 -16.64 9.28
N ARG A 47 -5.93 -17.83 9.33
CA ARG A 47 -6.72 -18.25 10.49
C ARG A 47 -5.88 -18.16 11.75
N MET A 48 -6.42 -17.53 12.77
CA MET A 48 -5.72 -17.30 14.02
C MET A 48 -6.58 -17.74 15.21
N THR A 49 -5.97 -18.38 16.19
CA THR A 49 -6.59 -18.66 17.49
C THR A 49 -6.06 -17.67 18.52
N ASP A 50 -6.80 -17.44 19.60
CA ASP A 50 -6.33 -16.58 20.70
C ASP A 50 -4.99 -17.07 21.27
N ALA A 51 -4.83 -18.39 21.41
CA ALA A 51 -3.58 -18.99 21.87
C ALA A 51 -2.40 -18.70 20.92
N HIS A 52 -2.62 -18.78 19.61
CA HIS A 52 -1.59 -18.43 18.62
C HIS A 52 -1.29 -16.94 18.60
N ALA A 53 -2.29 -16.06 18.69
CA ALA A 53 -2.08 -14.63 18.75
C ALA A 53 -1.33 -14.21 20.04
N GLN A 54 -1.66 -14.82 21.18
CA GLN A 54 -0.93 -14.64 22.44
C GLN A 54 0.51 -15.12 22.31
N SER A 55 0.75 -16.33 21.79
CA SER A 55 2.10 -16.85 21.56
C SER A 55 2.89 -15.94 20.63
N LEU A 56 2.29 -15.48 19.53
CA LEU A 56 2.93 -14.61 18.55
C LEU A 56 3.33 -13.27 19.17
N LEU A 57 2.49 -12.71 20.05
CA LEU A 57 2.75 -11.41 20.67
C LEU A 57 3.83 -11.48 21.77
N PHE A 58 3.81 -12.52 22.61
CA PHE A 58 4.63 -12.60 23.83
C PHE A 58 5.84 -13.52 23.73
N SER A 59 5.79 -14.54 22.88
CA SER A 59 6.85 -15.54 22.74
C SER A 59 6.96 -16.03 21.29
N PRO A 60 7.23 -15.13 20.32
CA PRO A 60 7.32 -15.50 18.92
C PRO A 60 8.48 -16.46 18.67
N THR A 61 8.27 -17.46 17.83
CA THR A 61 9.34 -18.29 17.30
C THR A 61 10.13 -17.54 16.22
N ARG A 62 11.27 -18.11 15.82
CA ARG A 62 12.09 -17.59 14.72
C ARG A 62 11.28 -17.45 13.42
N GLU A 63 10.51 -18.47 13.08
CA GLU A 63 9.67 -18.51 11.87
C GLU A 63 8.54 -17.48 11.93
N GLN A 64 8.03 -17.22 13.13
CA GLN A 64 6.96 -16.26 13.38
C GLN A 64 7.43 -14.80 13.30
N ALA A 65 8.73 -14.52 13.50
CA ALA A 65 9.29 -13.18 13.35
C ALA A 65 9.08 -12.59 11.95
N ALA A 66 9.00 -13.43 10.91
CA ALA A 66 8.68 -12.99 9.56
C ALA A 66 7.28 -12.36 9.45
N LEU A 67 6.32 -12.78 10.29
CA LEU A 67 4.96 -12.24 10.30
C LEU A 67 4.90 -10.81 10.86
N TYR A 68 5.88 -10.42 11.67
CA TYR A 68 5.94 -9.07 12.24
C TYR A 68 6.02 -8.00 11.17
N VAL A 69 6.65 -8.29 10.03
CA VAL A 69 6.73 -7.36 8.89
C VAL A 69 5.34 -6.90 8.45
N THR A 70 4.34 -7.78 8.49
CA THR A 70 2.94 -7.45 8.17
C THR A 70 2.19 -6.86 9.37
N LEU A 71 2.47 -7.35 10.57
CA LEU A 71 1.76 -6.93 11.80
C LEU A 71 2.09 -5.49 12.21
N ILE A 72 3.29 -5.01 11.89
CA ILE A 72 3.71 -3.63 12.22
C ILE A 72 3.50 -2.65 11.06
N GLN A 73 2.90 -3.08 9.95
CA GLN A 73 2.63 -2.14 8.86
C GLN A 73 1.71 -1.03 9.36
N GLY A 74 2.12 0.21 9.05
CA GLY A 74 1.30 1.37 9.33
C GLY A 74 -0.08 1.23 8.67
N PRO A 75 -1.15 1.76 9.30
CA PRO A 75 -2.44 1.82 8.63
C PRO A 75 -2.35 2.69 7.37
N PRO A 76 -3.17 2.42 6.33
CA PRO A 76 -3.24 3.30 5.16
C PRO A 76 -3.47 4.76 5.56
N LYS A 77 -2.87 5.72 4.84
CA LYS A 77 -3.01 7.15 5.15
C LYS A 77 -4.51 7.53 5.22
N GLY A 78 -4.90 8.15 6.33
CA GLY A 78 -6.29 8.57 6.58
C GLY A 78 -7.22 7.47 7.14
N ALA A 79 -6.72 6.26 7.38
CA ALA A 79 -7.51 5.22 8.04
C ALA A 79 -7.79 5.57 9.51
N PRO A 80 -8.98 5.20 10.04
CA PRO A 80 -9.33 5.46 11.44
C PRO A 80 -8.48 4.62 12.40
N GLU A 81 -8.38 5.04 13.66
CA GLU A 81 -7.66 4.28 14.71
C GLU A 81 -8.24 2.87 14.95
N SER A 82 -9.52 2.66 14.60
CA SER A 82 -10.16 1.34 14.65
C SER A 82 -9.78 0.42 13.48
N HIS A 83 -8.95 0.88 12.53
CA HIS A 83 -8.50 0.07 11.42
C HIS A 83 -7.66 -1.12 11.94
N PRO A 84 -7.84 -2.34 11.41
CA PRO A 84 -7.14 -3.54 11.88
C PRO A 84 -5.61 -3.37 11.94
N CYS A 85 -5.00 -2.79 10.91
CA CYS A 85 -3.56 -2.50 10.92
C CYS A 85 -3.15 -1.54 12.04
N SER A 86 -3.96 -0.55 12.41
CA SER A 86 -3.63 0.39 13.48
C SER A 86 -3.62 -0.32 14.84
N VAL A 87 -4.67 -1.10 15.12
CA VAL A 87 -4.82 -1.88 16.36
C VAL A 87 -3.70 -2.91 16.51
N VAL A 88 -3.39 -3.64 15.43
CA VAL A 88 -2.34 -4.66 15.43
C VAL A 88 -0.95 -4.01 15.51
N CYS A 89 -0.65 -3.00 14.69
CA CYS A 89 0.63 -2.30 14.71
C CYS A 89 0.96 -1.78 16.10
N GLN A 90 0.01 -1.12 16.78
CA GLN A 90 0.24 -0.61 18.14
C GLN A 90 0.71 -1.70 19.11
N ARG A 91 0.07 -2.87 19.09
CA ARG A 91 0.34 -3.96 20.03
C ARG A 91 1.66 -4.66 19.71
N TYR A 92 1.84 -5.04 18.45
CA TYR A 92 2.98 -5.83 18.01
C TYR A 92 4.26 -4.98 17.94
N LEU A 93 4.18 -3.72 17.49
CA LEU A 93 5.33 -2.81 17.52
C LEU A 93 5.77 -2.52 18.95
N SER A 94 4.83 -2.35 19.89
CA SER A 94 5.18 -2.13 21.31
C SER A 94 5.94 -3.33 21.91
N MET A 95 5.48 -4.56 21.66
CA MET A 95 6.21 -5.76 22.13
C MET A 95 7.55 -5.93 21.41
N TRP A 96 7.60 -5.60 20.12
CA TRP A 96 8.83 -5.68 19.36
C TRP A 96 9.88 -4.70 19.89
N TYR A 97 9.48 -3.45 20.13
CA TYR A 97 10.27 -2.39 20.74
C TYR A 97 10.78 -2.76 22.14
N LEU A 98 9.92 -3.29 23.02
CA LEU A 98 10.30 -3.59 24.40
C LEU A 98 11.17 -4.84 24.50
N CYS A 99 10.83 -5.91 23.77
CA CYS A 99 11.35 -7.25 24.03
C CYS A 99 12.08 -7.83 22.82
N HIS A 100 11.42 -7.89 21.66
CA HIS A 100 11.85 -8.82 20.61
C HIS A 100 13.01 -8.29 19.76
N ALA A 101 13.13 -6.97 19.57
CA ALA A 101 14.17 -6.36 18.73
C ALA A 101 15.61 -6.64 19.22
N ARG A 102 15.78 -6.90 20.52
CA ARG A 102 17.08 -7.23 21.13
C ARG A 102 17.53 -8.66 20.86
N HIS A 103 16.58 -9.55 20.57
CA HIS A 103 16.85 -10.96 20.35
C HIS A 103 17.28 -11.19 18.91
N TRP A 104 18.59 -11.32 18.69
CA TRP A 104 19.16 -11.42 17.35
C TRP A 104 18.53 -12.49 16.45
N PRO A 105 18.21 -13.72 16.92
CA PRO A 105 17.54 -14.71 16.09
C PRO A 105 16.20 -14.23 15.51
N LEU A 106 15.44 -13.41 16.24
CA LEU A 106 14.18 -12.82 15.78
C LEU A 106 14.43 -11.61 14.88
N ALA A 107 15.29 -10.69 15.31
CA ALA A 107 15.66 -9.50 14.56
C ALA A 107 16.19 -9.85 13.16
N LYS A 108 17.02 -10.91 13.08
CA LYS A 108 17.54 -11.43 11.82
C LYS A 108 16.45 -11.83 10.84
N GLU A 109 15.51 -12.69 11.25
CA GLU A 109 14.42 -13.11 10.37
C GLU A 109 13.54 -11.94 9.96
N PHE A 110 13.24 -11.06 10.91
CA PHE A 110 12.50 -9.83 10.62
C PHE A 110 13.19 -8.99 9.53
N ILE A 111 14.50 -8.78 9.59
CA ILE A 111 15.26 -8.06 8.55
C ILE A 111 15.19 -8.80 7.21
N LEU A 112 15.44 -10.11 7.20
CA LEU A 112 15.45 -10.93 5.98
C LEU A 112 14.09 -10.88 5.26
N HIS A 113 13.01 -10.70 5.99
CA HIS A 113 11.65 -10.59 5.46
C HIS A 113 11.19 -9.16 5.15
N GLY A 114 12.07 -8.15 5.25
CA GLY A 114 11.74 -6.76 4.89
C GLY A 114 11.28 -5.89 6.06
N GLY A 115 11.52 -6.33 7.30
CA GLY A 115 11.13 -5.61 8.49
C GLY A 115 11.77 -4.22 8.62
N LEU A 116 12.99 -4.02 8.12
CA LEU A 116 13.61 -2.69 8.10
C LEU A 116 12.79 -1.69 7.28
N ASP A 117 12.31 -2.11 6.10
CA ASP A 117 11.50 -1.27 5.20
C ASP A 117 10.16 -0.90 5.88
N ALA A 118 9.52 -1.88 6.54
CA ALA A 118 8.31 -1.65 7.32
C ALA A 118 8.50 -0.66 8.49
N LEU A 119 9.70 -0.58 9.08
CA LEU A 119 10.02 0.44 10.10
C LEU A 119 10.21 1.82 9.48
N VAL A 120 10.84 1.90 8.31
CA VAL A 120 11.07 3.17 7.60
C VAL A 120 9.74 3.84 7.26
N ASP A 121 8.73 3.08 6.84
CA ASP A 121 7.38 3.58 6.60
C ASP A 121 6.76 4.28 7.82
N LEU A 122 7.22 3.96 9.03
CA LEU A 122 6.74 4.55 10.28
C LEU A 122 7.53 5.78 10.73
N PHE A 123 8.67 6.11 10.10
CA PHE A 123 9.52 7.25 10.50
C PHE A 123 8.85 8.61 10.28
N GLU A 124 7.82 8.68 9.44
CA GLU A 124 7.03 9.88 9.20
C GLU A 124 5.58 9.74 9.68
N HIS A 125 5.26 8.70 10.46
CA HIS A 125 3.88 8.45 10.90
C HIS A 125 3.36 9.55 11.83
N ASP A 126 2.09 9.96 11.70
CA ASP A 126 1.49 11.05 12.49
C ASP A 126 1.42 10.71 14.00
N ASN A 127 1.20 9.44 14.32
CA ASN A 127 1.31 8.93 15.68
C ASN A 127 2.77 8.88 16.13
N MET A 128 3.14 9.82 17.02
CA MET A 128 4.49 9.92 17.59
C MET A 128 4.94 8.67 18.33
N HIS A 129 4.04 7.86 18.89
CA HIS A 129 4.43 6.61 19.54
C HIS A 129 4.95 5.59 18.53
N PHE A 130 4.28 5.43 17.38
CA PHE A 130 4.75 4.52 16.33
C PHE A 130 6.08 4.97 15.76
N ARG A 131 6.18 6.27 15.50
CA ARG A 131 7.40 6.89 14.98
C ARG A 131 8.59 6.69 15.91
N GLY A 132 8.42 6.99 17.20
CA GLY A 132 9.47 6.83 18.20
C GLY A 132 9.87 5.37 18.41
N GLN A 133 8.89 4.46 18.49
CA GLN A 133 9.15 3.02 18.61
C GLN A 133 9.88 2.47 17.38
N ALA A 134 9.51 2.90 16.17
CA ALA A 134 10.15 2.43 14.95
C ALA A 134 11.61 2.87 14.86
N LEU A 135 11.91 4.14 15.17
CA LEU A 135 13.28 4.67 15.21
C LEU A 135 14.13 3.95 16.26
N ASP A 136 13.59 3.71 17.45
CA ASP A 136 14.33 3.02 18.50
C ASP A 136 14.54 1.53 18.15
N VAL A 137 13.53 0.82 17.63
CA VAL A 137 13.69 -0.56 17.11
C VAL A 137 14.80 -0.62 16.06
N PHE A 138 14.80 0.30 15.10
CA PHE A 138 15.83 0.33 14.07
C PHE A 138 17.21 0.53 14.70
N THR A 139 17.31 1.44 15.68
CA THR A 139 18.55 1.68 16.44
C THR A 139 19.00 0.43 17.21
N GLN A 140 18.11 -0.28 17.89
CA GLN A 140 18.38 -1.53 18.59
C GLN A 140 18.89 -2.63 17.65
N VAL A 141 18.31 -2.73 16.45
CA VAL A 141 18.74 -3.69 15.41
C VAL A 141 20.14 -3.34 14.88
N THR A 142 20.42 -2.06 14.65
CA THR A 142 21.73 -1.60 14.16
C THR A 142 22.83 -1.61 15.23
N SER A 143 22.46 -1.63 16.51
CA SER A 143 23.37 -1.69 17.65
C SER A 143 23.40 -3.06 18.35
N ASN A 144 22.80 -4.09 17.74
CA ASN A 144 22.70 -5.41 18.34
C ASN A 144 24.10 -6.05 18.55
N PRO A 145 24.46 -6.47 19.78
CA PRO A 145 25.80 -6.98 20.08
C PRO A 145 26.12 -8.31 19.39
N ASP A 146 25.11 -9.09 19.00
CA ASP A 146 25.30 -10.39 18.35
C ASP A 146 25.56 -10.27 16.84
N PHE A 147 25.51 -9.04 16.29
CA PHE A 147 25.78 -8.79 14.87
C PHE A 147 26.57 -7.51 14.65
N ASP A 148 27.85 -7.65 14.31
CA ASP A 148 28.69 -6.53 13.91
C ASP A 148 28.46 -6.14 12.45
N TRP A 149 27.63 -5.13 12.23
CA TRP A 149 27.38 -4.53 10.92
C TRP A 149 28.65 -4.07 10.21
N PHE A 150 29.73 -3.71 10.92
CA PHE A 150 30.97 -3.22 10.34
C PHE A 150 31.97 -4.31 9.95
N THR A 151 31.58 -5.58 10.10
CA THR A 151 32.32 -6.73 9.58
C THR A 151 31.84 -7.07 8.17
N LEU A 152 32.80 -7.37 7.27
CA LEU A 152 32.49 -7.72 5.88
C LEU A 152 31.70 -9.04 5.82
N PRO A 153 30.58 -9.12 5.07
CA PRO A 153 29.69 -10.27 5.14
C PRO A 153 30.34 -11.52 4.49
N SER A 154 30.60 -12.54 5.31
CA SER A 154 31.34 -13.75 4.92
C SER A 154 30.44 -14.90 4.45
N CYS A 155 29.19 -14.96 4.88
CA CYS A 155 28.25 -16.04 4.57
C CYS A 155 27.03 -15.54 3.79
N ALA A 156 26.26 -16.45 3.20
CA ALA A 156 25.06 -16.09 2.41
C ALA A 156 24.02 -15.32 3.25
N GLU A 157 23.86 -15.71 4.51
CA GLU A 157 22.92 -15.07 5.43
C GLU A 157 23.31 -13.61 5.74
N SER A 158 24.56 -13.35 6.13
CA SER A 158 25.01 -11.97 6.41
C SER A 158 24.99 -11.10 5.14
N LYS A 159 25.31 -11.67 3.97
CA LYS A 159 25.16 -10.98 2.68
C LYS A 159 23.71 -10.58 2.43
N ALA A 160 22.74 -11.45 2.74
CA ALA A 160 21.32 -11.15 2.58
C ALA A 160 20.86 -10.03 3.53
N ILE A 161 21.27 -10.06 4.80
CA ILE A 161 20.98 -9.00 5.79
C ILE A 161 21.53 -7.64 5.30
N HIS A 162 22.79 -7.63 4.89
CA HIS A 162 23.44 -6.43 4.36
C HIS A 162 22.74 -5.91 3.10
N SER A 163 22.33 -6.81 2.21
CA SER A 163 21.58 -6.45 1.01
C SER A 163 20.24 -5.78 1.34
N LYS A 164 19.54 -6.26 2.37
CA LYS A 164 18.27 -5.63 2.82
C LYS A 164 18.46 -4.21 3.33
N MET A 165 19.52 -3.94 4.09
CA MET A 165 19.86 -2.59 4.54
C MET A 165 20.26 -1.67 3.38
N LEU A 166 21.05 -2.16 2.40
CA LEU A 166 21.43 -1.38 1.22
C LEU A 166 20.23 -1.03 0.33
N LEU A 167 19.24 -1.93 0.22
CA LEU A 167 18.07 -1.72 -0.62
C LEU A 167 17.14 -0.62 -0.12
N LEU A 168 17.24 -0.21 1.15
CA LEU A 168 16.39 0.83 1.72
C LEU A 168 16.47 2.15 0.96
N THR A 169 17.62 2.50 0.36
CA THR A 169 17.73 3.73 -0.45
C THR A 169 17.01 3.65 -1.79
N ASN A 170 16.64 2.44 -2.23
CA ASN A 170 15.96 2.20 -3.50
C ASN A 170 14.48 1.85 -3.31
N THR A 171 14.11 1.27 -2.17
CA THR A 171 12.74 0.81 -1.90
C THR A 171 11.93 1.78 -1.06
N SER A 172 12.61 2.65 -0.29
CA SER A 172 11.95 3.60 0.60
C SER A 172 12.64 4.97 0.57
N ASP A 173 11.93 5.99 1.05
CA ASP A 173 12.45 7.35 1.24
C ASP A 173 13.41 7.42 2.45
N PHE A 174 14.18 6.36 2.75
CA PHE A 174 14.91 6.13 4.00
C PHE A 174 15.68 7.35 4.52
N VAL A 175 16.56 7.93 3.69
CA VAL A 175 17.37 9.10 4.09
C VAL A 175 16.49 10.32 4.31
N LYS A 176 15.49 10.53 3.44
CA LYS A 176 14.55 11.65 3.52
C LYS A 176 13.68 11.55 4.78
N SER A 177 13.20 10.36 5.13
CA SER A 177 12.41 10.12 6.33
C SER A 177 13.21 10.26 7.63
N LEU A 178 14.50 9.94 7.63
CA LEU A 178 15.38 10.29 8.75
C LEU A 178 15.54 11.80 8.87
N VAL A 179 15.78 12.50 7.74
CA VAL A 179 15.94 13.96 7.73
C VAL A 179 14.69 14.69 8.20
N ALA A 180 13.49 14.18 7.88
CA ALA A 180 12.22 14.74 8.31
C ALA A 180 12.07 14.82 9.86
N ASN A 181 12.87 14.04 10.61
CA ASN A 181 12.82 13.98 12.06
C ASN A 181 13.73 15.00 12.78
N LYS A 182 14.53 15.80 12.05
CA LYS A 182 15.43 16.82 12.62
C LYS A 182 14.78 17.80 13.58
N GLY A 183 13.54 18.21 13.28
CA GLY A 183 12.78 19.17 14.09
C GLY A 183 11.96 18.53 15.21
N VAL A 184 11.97 17.20 15.32
CA VAL A 184 11.08 16.45 16.22
C VAL A 184 11.83 16.13 17.51
N ALA A 185 11.42 16.79 18.60
CA ALA A 185 12.01 16.57 19.92
C ALA A 185 11.98 15.08 20.30
N ALA A 186 13.04 14.61 20.97
CA ALA A 186 13.31 13.22 21.34
C ALA A 186 13.55 12.22 20.18
N MET A 187 13.13 12.51 18.94
CA MET A 187 13.35 11.62 17.79
C MET A 187 14.52 12.04 16.90
N SER A 188 14.82 13.33 16.86
CA SER A 188 15.93 13.90 16.09
C SER A 188 17.25 13.17 16.35
N TYR A 189 17.56 12.87 17.62
CA TYR A 189 18.79 12.18 17.97
C TYR A 189 18.86 10.75 17.41
N TYR A 190 17.78 9.96 17.53
CA TYR A 190 17.72 8.62 16.96
C TYR A 190 17.86 8.64 15.44
N ALA A 191 17.16 9.57 14.77
CA ALA A 191 17.25 9.70 13.32
C ALA A 191 18.69 10.05 12.88
N LEU A 192 19.35 10.94 13.61
CA LEU A 192 20.75 11.28 13.37
C LEU A 192 21.70 10.10 13.63
N GLN A 193 21.46 9.31 14.68
CA GLN A 193 22.25 8.10 14.97
C GLN A 193 22.14 7.07 13.84
N ILE A 194 20.92 6.79 13.36
CA ILE A 194 20.69 5.86 12.26
C ILE A 194 21.36 6.37 10.97
N LEU A 195 21.21 7.66 10.66
CA LEU A 195 21.84 8.28 9.49
C LEU A 195 23.37 8.21 9.58
N ALA A 196 23.94 8.53 10.74
CA ALA A 196 25.38 8.46 11.01
C ALA A 196 25.91 7.03 10.87
N PHE A 197 25.20 6.06 11.44
CA PHE A 197 25.48 4.63 11.31
C PHE A 197 25.51 4.23 9.84
N PHE A 198 24.43 4.51 9.10
CA PHE A 198 24.27 4.08 7.71
C PHE A 198 25.37 4.65 6.81
N MET A 199 25.61 5.97 6.87
CA MET A 199 26.65 6.60 6.03
C MET A 199 28.04 6.08 6.37
N SER A 200 28.34 5.88 7.66
CA SER A 200 29.63 5.35 8.09
C SER A 200 29.82 3.90 7.65
N TRP A 201 28.77 3.09 7.76
CA TRP A 201 28.72 1.71 7.34
C TRP A 201 28.90 1.56 5.83
N VAL A 202 28.15 2.34 5.04
CA VAL A 202 28.26 2.37 3.58
C VAL A 202 29.68 2.76 3.15
N ARG A 203 30.21 3.87 3.68
CA ARG A 203 31.55 4.36 3.35
C ARG A 203 32.65 3.33 3.69
N LYS A 204 32.52 2.64 4.82
CA LYS A 204 33.55 1.68 5.27
C LYS A 204 33.55 0.39 4.45
N LEU A 205 32.38 -0.14 4.09
CA LEU A 205 32.27 -1.48 3.51
C LEU A 205 31.96 -1.53 2.01
N TYR A 206 31.28 -0.53 1.47
CA TYR A 206 30.76 -0.56 0.10
C TYR A 206 31.32 0.55 -0.79
N THR A 207 32.21 1.36 -0.24
CA THR A 207 32.97 2.33 -1.01
C THR A 207 34.46 2.17 -0.75
N LYS A 208 35.29 2.86 -1.53
CA LYS A 208 36.75 2.87 -1.35
C LYS A 208 37.17 3.86 -0.25
N GLY A 209 36.38 3.97 0.82
CA GLY A 209 36.57 4.93 1.91
C GLY A 209 36.08 6.34 1.60
N GLU A 210 35.48 6.56 0.43
CA GLU A 210 34.91 7.85 0.00
C GLU A 210 33.40 7.71 -0.19
N LEU A 211 32.63 8.59 0.44
CA LEU A 211 31.18 8.70 0.24
C LEU A 211 30.84 10.19 0.12
N ARG A 212 30.47 10.61 -1.10
CA ARG A 212 30.04 11.99 -1.37
C ARG A 212 28.55 12.10 -1.12
N LEU A 213 28.15 13.13 -0.39
CA LEU A 213 26.74 13.44 -0.12
C LEU A 213 26.25 14.54 -1.06
N SER A 214 24.94 14.61 -1.29
CA SER A 214 24.35 15.74 -2.02
C SER A 214 24.50 17.04 -1.23
N SER A 215 24.56 18.16 -1.93
CA SER A 215 24.62 19.49 -1.32
C SER A 215 23.46 19.76 -0.37
N ALA A 216 22.25 19.26 -0.69
CA ALA A 216 21.06 19.38 0.14
C ALA A 216 21.21 18.64 1.48
N LEU A 217 21.78 17.42 1.47
CA LEU A 217 22.01 16.66 2.69
C LEU A 217 23.13 17.29 3.54
N LEU A 218 24.20 17.78 2.90
CA LEU A 218 25.27 18.52 3.60
C LEU A 218 24.75 19.80 4.26
N ALA A 219 23.90 20.56 3.57
CA ALA A 219 23.25 21.74 4.13
C ALA A 219 22.35 21.36 5.32
N THR A 220 21.58 20.28 5.19
CA THR A 220 20.73 19.77 6.27
C THR A 220 21.54 19.40 7.51
N LEU A 221 22.65 18.67 7.34
CA LEU A 221 23.57 18.30 8.43
C LEU A 221 24.26 19.53 9.05
N SER A 222 24.63 20.50 8.21
CA SER A 222 25.19 21.77 8.68
C SER A 222 24.19 22.55 9.53
N ASP A 223 22.91 22.55 9.16
CA ASP A 223 21.88 23.21 9.95
C ASP A 223 21.51 22.36 11.18
N TRP A 224 21.65 21.03 11.12
CA TRP A 224 21.42 20.13 12.26
C TRP A 224 22.31 20.46 13.45
N LYS A 225 23.60 20.73 13.26
CA LYS A 225 24.50 21.10 14.38
C LYS A 225 24.15 22.45 15.02
N SER A 226 23.40 23.29 14.31
CA SER A 226 23.02 24.65 14.72
C SER A 226 21.58 24.74 15.26
N THR A 227 20.83 23.64 15.26
CA THR A 227 19.46 23.61 15.78
C THR A 227 19.43 24.02 17.26
N PRO A 228 18.57 24.98 17.65
CA PRO A 228 18.41 25.36 19.05
C PRO A 228 17.74 24.24 19.86
N GLY A 229 18.16 24.05 21.11
CA GLY A 229 17.53 23.09 22.03
C GLY A 229 18.03 21.65 21.93
N LEU A 230 19.02 21.36 21.10
CA LEU A 230 19.65 20.03 21.04
C LEU A 230 20.39 19.68 22.34
N SER A 231 20.39 18.38 22.68
CA SER A 231 21.26 17.84 23.72
C SER A 231 22.73 17.97 23.33
N GLU A 232 23.63 17.91 24.32
CA GLU A 232 25.06 17.99 24.09
C GLU A 232 25.58 16.80 23.25
N GLU A 233 25.05 15.61 23.51
CA GLU A 233 25.38 14.39 22.76
C GLU A 233 24.96 14.50 21.30
N GLU A 234 23.73 14.98 21.04
CA GLU A 234 23.22 15.14 19.69
C GLU A 234 24.01 16.20 18.92
N ARG A 235 24.30 17.35 19.54
CA ARG A 235 25.13 18.39 18.92
C ARG A 235 26.52 17.86 18.58
N THR A 236 27.11 17.08 19.49
CA THR A 236 28.43 16.46 19.29
C THR A 236 28.40 15.48 18.11
N LEU A 237 27.38 14.62 18.05
CA LEU A 237 27.20 13.70 16.94
C LEU A 237 27.00 14.45 15.61
N ALA A 238 26.11 15.44 15.57
CA ALA A 238 25.82 16.22 14.37
C ALA A 238 27.07 16.92 13.83
N THR A 239 27.87 17.49 14.73
CA THR A 239 29.15 18.13 14.40
C THR A 239 30.12 17.12 13.79
N LYS A 240 30.32 15.97 14.45
CA LYS A 240 31.21 14.91 13.95
C LYS A 240 30.78 14.39 12.58
N VAL A 241 29.49 14.14 12.39
CA VAL A 241 28.94 13.65 11.12
C VAL A 241 29.15 14.69 10.02
N PHE A 242 28.80 15.95 10.27
CA PHE A 242 29.02 17.01 9.29
C PHE A 242 30.50 17.17 8.93
N ASP A 243 31.38 17.28 9.91
CA ASP A 243 32.82 17.49 9.70
C ASP A 243 33.50 16.30 9.00
N ASP A 244 32.98 15.09 9.20
CA ASP A 244 33.51 13.88 8.56
C ASP A 244 33.06 13.76 7.10
N PHE A 245 31.79 14.05 6.79
CA PHE A 245 31.25 13.90 5.43
C PHE A 245 31.36 15.15 4.55
N ASN A 246 31.63 16.33 5.11
CA ASN A 246 31.87 17.57 4.36
C ASN A 246 33.33 17.72 3.87
N ARG A 247 34.17 16.68 4.01
CA ARG A 247 35.57 16.69 3.56
C ARG A 247 35.71 16.63 2.03
N TRP A 248 34.71 16.08 1.36
CA TRP A 248 34.67 15.95 -0.09
C TRP A 248 33.68 16.96 -0.69
N PRO A 249 33.90 17.40 -1.93
CA PRO A 249 32.90 18.17 -2.67
C PRO A 249 31.56 17.41 -2.71
N ALA A 250 30.47 18.18 -2.70
CA ALA A 250 29.14 17.61 -2.87
C ALA A 250 29.07 16.79 -4.17
N ALA A 251 28.32 15.68 -4.15
CA ALA A 251 28.20 14.79 -5.31
C ALA A 251 27.65 15.50 -6.56
N ASP A 252 26.82 16.52 -6.37
CA ASP A 252 26.19 17.35 -7.41
C ASP A 252 26.98 18.64 -7.74
N ALA A 253 28.20 18.81 -7.22
CA ALA A 253 29.02 19.99 -7.49
C ALA A 253 29.54 20.06 -8.94
N GLU A 254 29.99 18.92 -9.48
CA GLU A 254 30.52 18.82 -10.85
C GLU A 254 29.42 19.07 -11.89
N GLU A 255 28.21 18.53 -11.65
CA GLU A 255 27.04 18.73 -12.52
C GLU A 255 26.57 20.19 -12.54
N ARG A 256 26.68 20.89 -11.40
CA ARG A 256 26.45 22.34 -11.31
C ARG A 256 27.54 23.14 -12.01
N GLN A 257 28.82 22.76 -11.88
CA GLN A 257 29.91 23.44 -12.59
C GLN A 257 29.83 23.24 -14.10
N GLN A 258 29.55 22.02 -14.57
CA GLN A 258 29.35 21.74 -16.00
C GLN A 258 28.12 22.45 -16.56
N LYS A 259 26.98 22.48 -15.84
CA LYS A 259 25.83 23.29 -16.25
C LYS A 259 26.19 24.78 -16.24
N LYS A 260 26.86 25.28 -15.22
CA LYS A 260 27.18 26.71 -15.10
C LYS A 260 28.13 27.18 -16.20
N GLU A 261 29.16 26.40 -16.53
CA GLU A 261 30.10 26.69 -17.62
C GLU A 261 29.46 26.58 -19.01
N LEU A 262 28.50 25.67 -19.23
CA LEU A 262 27.78 25.56 -20.51
C LEU A 262 26.78 26.72 -20.76
N PHE A 263 26.37 27.45 -19.72
CA PHE A 263 25.29 28.44 -19.81
C PHE A 263 25.73 29.89 -19.54
N GLU A 264 26.98 30.17 -19.16
CA GLU A 264 27.45 31.54 -18.83
C GLU A 264 27.88 32.40 -20.05
N GLU A 265 28.11 31.84 -21.26
CA GLU A 265 28.56 32.63 -22.42
C GLU A 265 27.48 33.02 -23.44
N VAL A 266 26.22 32.62 -23.26
CA VAL A 266 25.11 33.00 -24.16
C VAL A 266 24.05 33.78 -23.38
N GLU A 267 23.95 35.08 -23.66
CA GLU A 267 22.89 35.93 -23.10
C GLU A 267 21.55 35.54 -23.74
N TYR A 268 20.79 34.70 -23.04
CA TYR A 268 19.46 34.27 -23.50
C TYR A 268 18.45 35.42 -23.35
N PRO A 269 17.48 35.55 -24.27
CA PRO A 269 16.33 36.42 -24.07
C PRO A 269 15.66 36.11 -22.71
N GLU A 270 15.25 37.14 -21.98
CA GLU A 270 14.69 37.03 -20.62
C GLU A 270 13.55 36.00 -20.53
N GLY A 271 12.71 35.91 -21.57
CA GLY A 271 11.64 34.91 -21.66
C GLY A 271 12.16 33.46 -21.69
N THR A 272 13.19 33.17 -22.47
CA THR A 272 13.81 31.84 -22.56
C THR A 272 14.51 31.47 -21.25
N LEU A 273 15.16 32.44 -20.60
CA LEU A 273 15.77 32.24 -19.28
C LEU A 273 14.71 31.92 -18.22
N ASN A 274 13.60 32.66 -18.21
CA ASN A 274 12.49 32.44 -17.27
C ASN A 274 11.83 31.06 -17.47
N LEU A 275 11.66 30.60 -18.71
CA LEU A 275 11.13 29.26 -19.00
C LEU A 275 12.04 28.17 -18.45
N LYS A 276 13.35 28.30 -18.68
CA LYS A 276 14.33 27.36 -18.18
C LYS A 276 14.38 27.36 -16.65
N GLN A 277 14.40 28.53 -16.02
CA GLN A 277 14.39 28.65 -14.56
C GLN A 277 13.09 28.10 -13.97
N ALA A 278 11.95 28.29 -14.63
CA ALA A 278 10.68 27.70 -14.18
C ALA A 278 10.71 26.17 -14.27
N HIS A 279 11.26 25.61 -15.35
CA HIS A 279 11.44 24.17 -15.48
C HIS A 279 12.41 23.61 -14.42
N ASP A 280 13.55 24.27 -14.22
CA ASP A 280 14.53 23.87 -13.19
C ASP A 280 13.93 23.96 -11.78
N ALA A 281 13.10 24.97 -11.51
CA ALA A 281 12.36 25.10 -10.26
C ALA A 281 11.35 23.98 -10.05
N ILE A 282 10.62 23.55 -11.11
CA ILE A 282 9.73 22.39 -11.05
C ILE A 282 10.51 21.11 -10.71
N LEU A 283 11.66 20.88 -11.35
CA LEU A 283 12.51 19.73 -11.05
C LEU A 283 13.05 19.76 -9.61
N ALA A 284 13.27 20.95 -9.06
CA ALA A 284 13.65 21.18 -7.67
C ALA A 284 12.45 21.15 -6.69
N LEU A 285 11.23 20.87 -7.18
CA LEU A 285 9.97 20.90 -6.44
C LEU A 285 9.62 22.29 -5.84
N ASP A 286 10.22 23.36 -6.36
CA ASP A 286 9.93 24.75 -5.99
C ASP A 286 8.85 25.35 -6.90
N TYR A 287 7.61 24.89 -6.69
CA TYR A 287 6.46 25.35 -7.48
C TYR A 287 6.09 26.81 -7.21
N ASP A 288 6.41 27.32 -6.01
CA ASP A 288 6.14 28.71 -5.63
C ASP A 288 7.04 29.68 -6.41
N GLN A 289 8.24 29.25 -6.81
CA GLN A 289 9.10 29.98 -7.74
C GLN A 289 8.70 29.78 -9.22
N ALA A 290 8.33 28.56 -9.63
CA ALA A 290 8.02 28.26 -11.03
C ALA A 290 6.79 29.02 -11.56
N ILE A 291 5.73 29.15 -10.76
CA ILE A 291 4.47 29.81 -11.15
C ILE A 291 4.65 31.29 -11.52
N PRO A 292 5.32 32.15 -10.71
CA PRO A 292 5.53 33.55 -11.07
C PRO A 292 6.46 33.72 -12.27
N LEU A 293 7.48 32.86 -12.44
CA LEU A 293 8.36 32.87 -13.62
C LEU A 293 7.60 32.61 -14.91
N CYS A 294 6.67 31.64 -14.91
CA CYS A 294 5.81 31.42 -16.07
C CYS A 294 4.79 32.56 -16.25
N SER A 295 4.30 33.14 -15.16
CA SER A 295 3.29 34.21 -15.23
C SER A 295 3.85 35.48 -15.83
N SER A 296 5.11 35.85 -15.53
CA SER A 296 5.74 37.02 -16.16
C SER A 296 5.79 36.91 -17.69
N ILE A 297 6.03 35.70 -18.22
CA ILE A 297 6.05 35.43 -19.67
C ILE A 297 4.65 35.54 -20.28
N ILE A 298 3.64 35.01 -19.57
CA ILE A 298 2.24 35.01 -20.02
C ILE A 298 1.65 36.43 -19.99
N ASP A 299 1.97 37.22 -18.96
CA ASP A 299 1.46 38.58 -18.77
C ASP A 299 1.95 39.55 -19.84
N LEU A 300 3.06 39.23 -20.53
CA LEU A 300 3.56 39.97 -21.69
C LEU A 300 2.68 39.80 -22.95
N GLY A 301 1.75 38.85 -22.97
CA GLY A 301 0.77 38.71 -24.04
C GLY A 301 1.44 38.56 -25.42
N ASP A 302 0.94 39.27 -26.44
CA ASP A 302 1.45 39.18 -27.82
C ASP A 302 2.88 39.70 -28.04
N ALA A 303 3.51 40.28 -27.01
CA ALA A 303 4.93 40.62 -27.05
C ALA A 303 5.85 39.39 -26.97
N THR A 304 5.36 38.27 -26.43
CA THR A 304 6.11 37.02 -26.31
C THR A 304 5.81 36.10 -27.50
N PRO A 305 6.83 35.44 -28.11
CA PRO A 305 6.61 34.43 -29.14
C PRO A 305 5.60 33.36 -28.71
N ALA A 306 4.72 32.94 -29.63
CA ALA A 306 3.72 31.92 -29.36
C ALA A 306 4.29 30.59 -28.80
N PRO A 307 5.44 30.07 -29.27
CA PRO A 307 6.12 28.92 -28.65
C PRO A 307 6.38 29.09 -27.15
N ASP A 308 6.95 30.23 -26.77
CA ASP A 308 7.37 30.51 -25.40
C ASP A 308 6.15 30.67 -24.48
N ARG A 309 5.07 31.27 -24.98
CA ARG A 309 3.80 31.34 -24.24
C ARG A 309 3.19 29.98 -24.03
N MET A 310 3.14 29.15 -25.07
CA MET A 310 2.64 27.78 -24.97
C MET A 310 3.42 27.01 -23.91
N GLN A 311 4.75 27.13 -23.90
CA GLN A 311 5.60 26.51 -22.88
C GLN A 311 5.36 27.09 -21.49
N ALA A 312 5.17 28.39 -21.35
CA ALA A 312 4.86 29.03 -20.07
C ALA A 312 3.52 28.54 -19.50
N TYR A 313 2.48 28.44 -20.32
CA TYR A 313 1.19 27.86 -19.91
C TYR A 313 1.34 26.39 -19.50
N SER A 314 2.10 25.61 -20.28
CA SER A 314 2.38 24.20 -20.01
C SER A 314 3.07 24.01 -18.66
N LEU A 315 4.19 24.70 -18.42
CA LEU A 315 4.96 24.66 -17.19
C LEU A 315 4.16 25.16 -16.00
N ARG A 316 3.38 26.24 -16.15
CA ARG A 316 2.54 26.78 -15.06
C ARG A 316 1.41 25.83 -14.68
N GLY A 317 0.75 25.24 -15.67
CA GLY A 317 -0.29 24.22 -15.47
C GLY A 317 0.28 23.02 -14.72
N HIS A 318 1.43 22.52 -15.17
CA HIS A 318 2.14 21.40 -14.54
C HIS A 318 2.56 21.72 -13.10
N ALA A 319 3.18 22.88 -12.86
CA ALA A 319 3.58 23.32 -11.52
C ALA A 319 2.37 23.43 -10.58
N ARG A 320 1.25 23.99 -11.03
CA ARG A 320 0.01 24.08 -10.24
C ARG A 320 -0.57 22.69 -9.94
N PHE A 321 -0.52 21.78 -10.91
CA PHE A 321 -0.98 20.40 -10.73
C PHE A 321 -0.11 19.65 -9.70
N LEU A 322 1.21 19.68 -9.85
CA LEU A 322 2.15 19.02 -8.93
C LEU A 322 2.12 19.62 -7.52
N ARG A 323 2.10 20.95 -7.40
CA ARG A 323 1.96 21.64 -6.10
C ARG A 323 0.74 21.16 -5.32
N GLN A 324 -0.33 20.85 -6.03
CA GLN A 324 -1.56 20.37 -5.43
C GLN A 324 -1.47 18.92 -4.95
N LEU A 325 -0.83 18.06 -5.75
CA LEU A 325 -0.55 16.67 -5.36
C LEU A 325 0.36 16.63 -4.13
N ASP A 326 1.39 17.48 -4.09
CA ASP A 326 2.36 17.54 -3.01
C ASP A 326 1.77 18.05 -1.68
N ARG A 327 0.95 19.11 -1.73
CA ARG A 327 0.31 19.66 -0.53
C ARG A 327 -0.87 18.83 -0.01
N ASN A 328 -1.31 17.85 -0.78
CA ASN A 328 -2.50 17.03 -0.49
C ASN A 328 -3.76 17.87 -0.18
N ASP A 329 -3.78 19.11 -0.65
CA ASP A 329 -4.84 20.09 -0.45
C ASP A 329 -5.81 19.89 -1.63
N LEU A 330 -7.06 19.48 -1.41
CA LEU A 330 -8.03 19.25 -2.50
C LEU A 330 -8.80 20.53 -2.88
N LYS A 331 -8.12 21.69 -2.90
CA LYS A 331 -8.73 22.94 -3.38
C LYS A 331 -9.12 22.81 -4.86
N LYS A 332 -10.43 22.68 -5.11
CA LYS A 332 -11.02 22.64 -6.46
C LYS A 332 -10.58 23.79 -7.36
N LEU A 333 -10.27 24.96 -6.79
CA LEU A 333 -9.78 26.13 -7.53
C LEU A 333 -8.38 25.88 -8.14
N VAL A 334 -7.51 25.23 -7.37
CA VAL A 334 -6.27 24.51 -7.73
C VAL A 334 -6.24 23.94 -9.16
N TYR A 335 -6.90 22.80 -9.25
CA TYR A 335 -7.04 22.01 -10.46
C TYR A 335 -7.73 22.76 -11.60
N LYS A 336 -8.71 23.62 -11.32
CA LYS A 336 -9.33 24.44 -12.36
C LYS A 336 -8.31 25.37 -13.03
N MET A 337 -7.48 26.06 -12.24
CA MET A 337 -6.44 26.91 -12.79
C MET A 337 -5.39 26.14 -13.60
N ALA A 338 -5.05 24.91 -13.19
CA ALA A 338 -4.17 24.04 -13.97
C ALA A 338 -4.83 23.59 -15.29
N ILE A 339 -6.11 23.21 -15.25
CA ILE A 339 -6.89 22.83 -16.44
C ILE A 339 -7.02 24.00 -17.43
N ASP A 340 -7.22 25.22 -16.93
CA ASP A 340 -7.31 26.43 -17.76
C ASP A 340 -5.96 26.72 -18.44
N ASP A 341 -4.84 26.54 -17.72
CA ASP A 341 -3.49 26.66 -18.29
C ASP A 341 -3.23 25.60 -19.36
N PHE A 342 -3.54 24.33 -19.10
CA PHE A 342 -3.38 23.26 -20.09
C PHE A 342 -4.26 23.46 -21.32
N THR A 343 -5.48 23.96 -21.13
CA THR A 343 -6.38 24.28 -22.25
C THR A 343 -5.79 25.42 -23.07
N SER A 344 -5.31 26.48 -22.42
CA SER A 344 -4.66 27.60 -23.10
C SER A 344 -3.41 27.16 -23.89
N ALA A 345 -2.61 26.24 -23.35
CA ALA A 345 -1.46 25.67 -24.05
C ALA A 345 -1.88 24.81 -25.26
N LEU A 346 -2.93 23.99 -25.11
CA LEU A 346 -3.43 23.12 -26.19
C LEU A 346 -4.11 23.90 -27.31
N ASP A 347 -4.72 25.04 -27.02
CA ASP A 347 -5.36 25.90 -28.03
C ASP A 347 -4.32 26.66 -28.90
N MET A 348 -3.07 26.74 -28.45
CA MET A 348 -1.97 27.30 -29.24
C MET A 348 -1.47 26.23 -30.23
N GLU A 349 -1.91 26.32 -31.49
CA GLU A 349 -1.49 25.44 -32.60
C GLU A 349 -0.03 25.68 -33.04
N VAL A 350 0.92 25.44 -32.15
CA VAL A 350 2.35 25.64 -32.42
C VAL A 350 3.09 24.30 -32.35
N SER A 351 3.74 23.94 -33.45
CA SER A 351 4.62 22.77 -33.51
C SER A 351 5.97 23.11 -32.89
N VAL A 352 6.20 22.72 -31.63
CA VAL A 352 7.47 22.98 -30.94
C VAL A 352 7.92 21.75 -30.18
N ASP A 353 9.20 21.41 -30.31
CA ASP A 353 9.93 20.53 -29.39
C ASP A 353 10.14 21.28 -28.05
N GLY A 354 9.09 21.35 -27.24
CA GLY A 354 9.11 21.98 -25.93
C GLY A 354 9.38 21.01 -24.78
N TYR A 355 9.34 21.53 -23.55
CA TYR A 355 9.48 20.71 -22.34
C TYR A 355 8.40 19.64 -22.18
N PHE A 356 7.22 19.85 -22.78
CA PHE A 356 6.09 18.91 -22.77
C PHE A 356 5.66 18.63 -24.19
N SER A 357 5.43 17.35 -24.51
CA SER A 357 4.75 16.99 -25.74
C SER A 357 3.26 17.34 -25.63
N ARG A 358 2.61 17.61 -26.77
CA ARG A 358 1.16 17.87 -26.81
C ARG A 358 0.35 16.72 -26.19
N VAL A 359 0.78 15.48 -26.42
CA VAL A 359 0.18 14.26 -25.84
C VAL A 359 0.33 14.25 -24.33
N GLN A 360 1.49 14.64 -23.79
CA GLN A 360 1.69 14.73 -22.35
C GLN A 360 0.76 15.78 -21.71
N LEU A 361 0.55 16.93 -22.36
CA LEU A 361 -0.41 17.94 -21.87
C LEU A 361 -1.85 17.42 -21.85
N ILE A 362 -2.23 16.61 -22.85
CA ILE A 362 -3.53 15.93 -22.90
C ILE A 362 -3.68 14.94 -21.73
N GLU A 363 -2.66 14.12 -21.46
CA GLU A 363 -2.62 13.18 -20.34
C GLU A 363 -2.75 13.90 -18.98
N GLU A 364 -2.00 14.99 -18.78
CA GLU A 364 -2.03 15.76 -17.54
C GLU A 364 -3.36 16.48 -17.32
N LYS A 365 -3.92 17.10 -18.37
CA LYS A 365 -5.26 17.71 -18.32
C LYS A 365 -6.33 16.69 -17.97
N ALA A 366 -6.31 15.52 -18.59
CA ALA A 366 -7.26 14.45 -18.30
C ALA A 366 -7.11 13.95 -16.84
N THR A 367 -5.88 13.82 -16.36
CA THR A 367 -5.60 13.43 -14.96
C THR A 367 -6.13 14.48 -13.97
N ALA A 368 -5.90 15.77 -14.22
CA ALA A 368 -6.43 16.86 -13.40
C ALA A 368 -7.98 16.86 -13.37
N LEU A 369 -8.64 16.60 -14.50
CA LEU A 369 -10.10 16.46 -14.57
C LEU A 369 -10.61 15.24 -13.78
N ALA A 370 -9.89 14.11 -13.81
CA ALA A 370 -10.22 12.92 -13.04
C ALA A 370 -10.11 13.15 -11.53
N HIS A 371 -9.10 13.91 -11.06
CA HIS A 371 -8.99 14.32 -9.65
C HIS A 371 -10.14 15.23 -9.18
N LEU A 372 -10.77 15.97 -10.09
CA LEU A 372 -12.01 16.71 -9.83
C LEU A 372 -13.28 15.85 -9.94
N HIS A 373 -13.14 14.55 -10.20
CA HIS A 373 -14.22 13.59 -10.45
C HIS A 373 -15.08 13.94 -11.68
N ILE A 374 -14.51 14.65 -12.66
CA ILE A 374 -15.17 15.01 -13.91
C ILE A 374 -14.78 13.99 -15.00
N PHE A 375 -15.04 12.71 -14.73
CA PHE A 375 -14.52 11.58 -15.52
C PHE A 375 -14.96 11.60 -16.98
N SER A 376 -16.17 12.08 -17.30
CA SER A 376 -16.65 12.16 -18.68
C SER A 376 -15.83 13.14 -19.53
N GLN A 377 -15.48 14.30 -18.97
CA GLN A 377 -14.64 15.28 -19.66
C GLN A 377 -13.18 14.81 -19.72
N ALA A 378 -12.69 14.16 -18.67
CA ALA A 378 -11.36 13.55 -18.66
C ALA A 378 -11.21 12.53 -19.81
N LEU A 379 -12.17 11.62 -19.96
CA LEU A 379 -12.17 10.61 -21.01
C LEU A 379 -12.35 11.22 -22.41
N ALA A 380 -13.18 12.26 -22.55
CA ALA A 380 -13.32 12.96 -23.82
C ALA A 380 -12.02 13.64 -24.27
N THR A 381 -11.21 14.12 -23.32
CA THR A 381 -9.91 14.76 -23.59
C THR A 381 -8.89 13.76 -24.15
N LEU A 382 -9.01 12.47 -23.83
CA LEU A 382 -8.08 11.41 -24.27
C LEU A 382 -8.45 10.78 -25.63
N THR A 383 -9.25 11.46 -26.46
CA THR A 383 -9.63 10.94 -27.77
C THR A 383 -8.45 11.11 -28.74
N PRO A 384 -7.95 10.04 -29.40
CA PRO A 384 -6.87 10.17 -30.37
C PRO A 384 -7.25 11.09 -31.53
N GLU A 385 -6.30 11.89 -32.00
CA GLU A 385 -6.47 12.79 -33.15
C GLU A 385 -5.62 12.33 -34.34
N ASP A 386 -6.01 12.71 -35.56
CA ASP A 386 -5.42 12.21 -36.82
C ASP A 386 -3.92 12.52 -36.99
N TRP A 387 -3.38 13.49 -36.25
CA TRP A 387 -1.95 13.84 -36.30
C TRP A 387 -1.07 12.98 -35.37
N MET A 388 -1.67 12.21 -34.46
CA MET A 388 -0.93 11.43 -33.47
C MET A 388 -0.31 10.18 -34.09
N THR A 389 0.89 9.83 -33.63
CA THR A 389 1.48 8.54 -33.97
C THR A 389 0.71 7.38 -33.33
N GLN A 390 0.94 6.17 -33.82
CA GLN A 390 0.32 4.97 -33.23
C GLN A 390 0.76 4.75 -31.77
N ASP A 391 2.00 5.08 -31.43
CA ASP A 391 2.53 4.95 -30.06
C ASP A 391 1.85 5.95 -29.11
N GLU A 392 1.70 7.20 -29.54
CA GLU A 392 0.98 8.24 -28.79
C GLU A 392 -0.49 7.90 -28.60
N SER A 393 -1.14 7.37 -29.65
CA SER A 393 -2.53 6.91 -29.57
C SER A 393 -2.66 5.77 -28.54
N SER A 394 -1.72 4.82 -28.54
CA SER A 394 -1.69 3.73 -27.56
C SER A 394 -1.50 4.24 -26.14
N ARG A 395 -0.63 5.24 -25.93
CA ARG A 395 -0.44 5.89 -24.62
C ARG A 395 -1.72 6.53 -24.11
N LEU A 396 -2.45 7.27 -24.95
CA LEU A 396 -3.73 7.86 -24.56
C LEU A 396 -4.80 6.80 -24.24
N GLU A 397 -4.83 5.69 -24.97
CA GLU A 397 -5.73 4.57 -24.68
C GLU A 397 -5.43 3.90 -23.33
N ASP A 398 -4.15 3.71 -23.00
CA ASP A 398 -3.73 3.18 -21.71
C ASP A 398 -4.09 4.14 -20.57
N LYS A 399 -3.87 5.45 -20.77
CA LYS A 399 -4.31 6.47 -19.80
C LYS A 399 -5.83 6.49 -19.65
N ALA A 400 -6.59 6.29 -20.72
CA ALA A 400 -8.04 6.20 -20.66
C ALA A 400 -8.50 4.96 -19.89
N ARG A 401 -7.76 3.85 -19.97
CA ARG A 401 -8.01 2.64 -19.15
C ARG A 401 -7.79 2.91 -17.67
N GLU A 402 -6.72 3.63 -17.32
CA GLU A 402 -6.44 4.07 -15.94
C GLU A 402 -7.57 4.95 -15.39
N ILE A 403 -8.00 5.98 -16.13
CA ILE A 403 -9.08 6.87 -15.69
C ILE A 403 -10.42 6.13 -15.54
N ARG A 404 -10.72 5.14 -16.40
CA ARG A 404 -11.91 4.29 -16.23
C ARG A 404 -11.85 3.45 -14.96
N ALA A 405 -10.67 2.93 -14.60
CA ALA A 405 -10.49 2.21 -13.34
C ALA A 405 -10.72 3.13 -12.13
N LEU A 406 -10.18 4.34 -12.14
CA LEU A 406 -10.43 5.36 -11.11
C LEU A 406 -11.91 5.73 -11.01
N GLN A 407 -12.61 5.85 -12.15
CA GLN A 407 -14.04 6.10 -12.19
C GLN A 407 -14.83 4.94 -11.57
N GLU A 408 -14.45 3.70 -11.86
CA GLU A 408 -15.09 2.52 -11.28
C GLU A 408 -14.88 2.44 -9.76
N GLU A 409 -13.66 2.67 -9.28
CA GLU A 409 -13.34 2.73 -7.85
C GLU A 409 -14.13 3.84 -7.15
N TYR A 410 -14.16 5.04 -7.73
CA TYR A 410 -14.96 6.16 -7.23
C TYR A 410 -16.45 5.79 -7.13
N ASN A 411 -16.99 5.15 -8.18
CA ASN A 411 -18.38 4.69 -8.21
C ASN A 411 -18.66 3.58 -7.20
N GLN A 412 -17.72 2.67 -6.95
CA GLN A 412 -17.85 1.64 -5.93
C GLN A 412 -17.88 2.27 -4.53
N LEU A 413 -16.97 3.21 -4.25
CA LEU A 413 -16.87 3.88 -2.96
C LEU A 413 -18.11 4.76 -2.67
N HIS A 414 -18.53 5.56 -3.64
CA HIS A 414 -19.71 6.42 -3.52
C HIS A 414 -21.02 5.65 -3.65
N GLY A 415 -21.07 4.57 -4.44
CA GLY A 415 -22.20 3.66 -4.53
C GLY A 415 -22.45 2.90 -3.23
N GLN A 416 -21.40 2.47 -2.54
CA GLN A 416 -21.52 1.89 -1.19
C GLN A 416 -21.99 2.92 -0.16
N LYS A 417 -21.56 4.18 -0.26
CA LYS A 417 -22.03 5.27 0.61
C LYS A 417 -23.53 5.54 0.39
N HIS A 418 -23.98 5.62 -0.86
CA HIS A 418 -25.40 5.79 -1.17
C HIS A 418 -26.24 4.59 -0.73
N MET A 419 -25.74 3.34 -0.89
CA MET A 419 -26.43 2.16 -0.37
C MET A 419 -26.49 2.14 1.15
N LYS A 420 -25.44 2.57 1.86
CA LYS A 420 -25.45 2.69 3.33
C LYS A 420 -26.44 3.77 3.79
N GLU A 421 -26.48 4.92 3.12
CA GLU A 421 -27.45 6.00 3.39
C GLU A 421 -28.89 5.55 3.11
N GLN A 422 -29.13 4.81 2.01
CA GLN A 422 -30.43 4.21 1.69
C GLN A 422 -30.83 3.16 2.72
N THR A 423 -29.90 2.31 3.17
CA THR A 423 -30.15 1.28 4.19
C THR A 423 -30.45 1.91 5.56
N ILE A 424 -29.78 3.01 5.90
CA ILE A 424 -30.07 3.80 7.10
C ILE A 424 -31.45 4.47 6.99
N PHE A 425 -31.79 5.02 5.82
CA PHE A 425 -33.10 5.62 5.55
C PHE A 425 -34.23 4.59 5.65
N ASP A 426 -34.06 3.40 5.06
CA ASP A 426 -35.00 2.29 5.14
C ASP A 426 -35.14 1.77 6.57
N ALA A 427 -34.03 1.69 7.32
CA ALA A 427 -34.05 1.33 8.74
C ALA A 427 -34.80 2.36 9.60
N ILE A 428 -34.67 3.66 9.31
CA ILE A 428 -35.40 4.74 9.98
C ILE A 428 -36.89 4.67 9.65
N MET A 429 -37.26 4.40 8.39
CA MET A 429 -38.66 4.23 7.97
C MET A 429 -39.31 2.99 8.61
N LEU A 430 -38.58 1.88 8.71
CA LEU A 430 -39.00 0.67 9.43
C LEU A 430 -39.18 0.91 10.93
N ARG A 431 -38.33 1.75 11.55
CA ARG A 431 -38.45 2.11 12.97
C ARG A 431 -39.66 3.00 13.23
N ARG A 432 -39.92 3.98 12.36
CA ARG A 432 -41.15 4.81 12.41
C ARG A 432 -42.42 3.99 12.17
N GLY A 433 -42.39 2.98 11.29
CA GLY A 433 -43.51 2.05 11.10
C GLY A 433 -43.78 1.14 12.31
N LYS A 434 -42.73 0.78 13.08
CA LYS A 434 -42.86 -0.01 14.31
C LYS A 434 -43.31 0.80 15.53
N GLU A 435 -42.91 2.07 15.64
CA GLU A 435 -43.38 2.95 16.73
C GLU A 435 -44.88 3.27 16.61
N VAL A 436 -45.41 3.41 15.37
CA VAL A 436 -46.86 3.55 15.15
C VAL A 436 -47.61 2.25 15.48
N ALA A 437 -47.00 1.09 15.29
CA ALA A 437 -47.59 -0.21 15.64
C ALA A 437 -47.54 -0.51 17.16
N GLN A 438 -46.59 0.07 17.90
CA GLN A 438 -46.44 -0.14 19.35
C GLN A 438 -47.20 0.90 20.21
N GLN A 439 -47.65 2.03 19.63
CA GLN A 439 -48.58 2.95 20.29
C GLN A 439 -50.06 2.60 20.09
N ALA A 440 -50.38 1.56 19.31
CA ALA A 440 -51.75 1.12 19.04
C ALA A 440 -52.14 -0.16 19.80
N VAL A 441 -51.80 -0.27 21.09
CA VAL A 441 -52.41 -1.25 22.00
C VAL A 441 -52.62 -0.63 23.38
N GLU A 442 -53.69 0.15 23.52
CA GLU A 442 -54.52 0.14 24.73
C GLU A 442 -55.98 0.47 24.34
N PRO A 443 -56.98 -0.21 24.91
CA PRO A 443 -58.33 -0.25 24.35
C PRO A 443 -59.22 0.84 24.93
N LEU A 444 -59.88 1.62 24.05
CA LEU A 444 -61.03 2.42 24.44
C LEU A 444 -62.24 2.07 23.57
N GLN A 445 -63.30 1.77 24.29
CA GLN A 445 -64.56 1.23 23.84
C GLN A 445 -65.39 2.25 23.05
N SER A 446 -66.24 1.68 22.19
CA SER A 446 -67.51 2.20 21.68
C SER A 446 -67.47 3.35 20.67
N ARG A 447 -68.04 3.12 19.47
CA ARG A 447 -69.41 3.56 19.12
C ARG A 447 -69.65 3.50 17.59
N VAL A 448 -70.48 2.53 17.19
CA VAL A 448 -71.65 2.64 16.29
C VAL A 448 -71.54 3.42 14.96
N VAL A 449 -71.51 2.65 13.85
CA VAL A 449 -72.44 2.62 12.67
C VAL A 449 -72.46 3.78 11.64
N ALA A 450 -72.27 3.35 10.37
CA ALA A 450 -72.88 3.80 9.09
C ALA A 450 -72.50 5.19 8.55
N THR A 451 -72.42 5.47 7.24
CA THR A 451 -72.83 4.82 5.98
C THR A 451 -72.27 5.68 4.81
N SER A 452 -72.13 5.10 3.60
CA SER A 452 -72.55 5.68 2.28
C SER A 452 -71.92 7.02 1.83
N ASN A 453 -71.63 7.37 0.58
CA ASN A 453 -71.71 6.83 -0.78
C ASN A 453 -70.87 7.79 -1.68
N GLN A 454 -70.14 7.29 -2.69
CA GLN A 454 -70.38 7.52 -4.14
C GLN A 454 -70.28 8.97 -4.64
N ASP A 455 -69.41 9.19 -5.64
CA ASP A 455 -69.69 9.78 -6.98
C ASP A 455 -68.36 10.20 -7.66
N THR A 456 -67.94 9.56 -8.77
CA THR A 456 -68.10 9.95 -10.20
C THR A 456 -67.47 11.32 -10.52
N ASN A 457 -66.81 11.63 -11.64
CA ASN A 457 -66.49 11.01 -12.93
C ASN A 457 -65.45 11.94 -13.59
N ASP A 458 -64.74 11.46 -14.62
CA ASP A 458 -64.58 12.09 -15.95
C ASP A 458 -63.20 11.87 -16.63
N GLU A 459 -63.33 11.16 -17.75
CA GLU A 459 -62.45 10.99 -18.92
C GLU A 459 -62.36 12.31 -19.76
N PRO A 460 -61.80 12.40 -21.01
CA PRO A 460 -61.28 11.36 -21.92
C PRO A 460 -59.97 11.71 -22.69
N ALA A 461 -59.52 10.71 -23.46
CA ALA A 461 -59.21 10.79 -24.91
C ALA A 461 -57.83 10.26 -25.35
N ALA A 462 -57.91 9.22 -26.19
CA ALA A 462 -56.86 8.45 -26.86
C ALA A 462 -56.33 9.19 -28.13
N PRO A 463 -55.36 8.67 -28.95
CA PRO A 463 -55.47 7.36 -29.62
C PRO A 463 -54.18 6.53 -29.80
N SER A 464 -54.47 5.28 -30.16
CA SER A 464 -53.70 4.08 -30.51
C SER A 464 -52.66 4.15 -31.65
N ILE A 465 -51.78 3.12 -31.70
CA ILE A 465 -51.32 2.26 -32.84
C ILE A 465 -49.81 1.88 -32.65
N PRO A 466 -49.27 0.69 -33.03
CA PRO A 466 -49.70 -0.71 -32.90
C PRO A 466 -48.60 -1.63 -32.25
N LYS A 467 -48.97 -2.84 -31.81
CA LYS A 467 -48.01 -3.90 -31.42
C LYS A 467 -47.44 -4.63 -32.64
N PRO A 468 -46.13 -4.94 -32.71
CA PRO A 468 -45.62 -6.02 -33.54
C PRO A 468 -45.37 -7.29 -32.73
N LYS A 469 -45.49 -8.39 -33.46
CA LYS A 469 -45.56 -9.79 -33.04
C LYS A 469 -44.22 -10.29 -32.48
N LYS A 470 -44.28 -11.11 -31.43
CA LYS A 470 -43.17 -11.90 -30.91
C LYS A 470 -42.75 -12.94 -31.96
N ALA A 471 -41.59 -12.74 -32.59
CA ALA A 471 -40.85 -13.79 -33.29
C ALA A 471 -39.94 -14.50 -32.28
N LYS A 472 -40.15 -15.81 -32.13
CA LYS A 472 -39.37 -16.71 -31.28
C LYS A 472 -38.09 -17.05 -32.03
N VAL A 473 -37.00 -16.34 -31.75
CA VAL A 473 -35.66 -16.65 -32.27
C VAL A 473 -34.91 -17.41 -31.17
N SER A 474 -34.61 -18.68 -31.45
CA SER A 474 -33.74 -19.52 -30.65
C SER A 474 -32.30 -18.97 -30.72
N PRO A 475 -31.62 -18.70 -29.59
CA PRO A 475 -30.22 -18.31 -29.65
C PRO A 475 -29.33 -19.53 -29.96
N PRO A 476 -28.23 -19.35 -30.71
CA PRO A 476 -27.32 -20.43 -31.07
C PRO A 476 -26.59 -20.94 -29.83
N ASN A 477 -26.47 -22.27 -29.73
CA ASN A 477 -25.70 -22.97 -28.72
C ASN A 477 -24.26 -22.45 -28.70
N LYS A 478 -23.97 -21.53 -27.77
CA LYS A 478 -22.60 -21.20 -27.38
C LYS A 478 -22.09 -22.34 -26.51
N THR A 479 -21.28 -23.21 -27.11
CA THR A 479 -20.45 -24.18 -26.40
C THR A 479 -19.59 -23.43 -25.39
N LYS A 480 -19.98 -23.51 -24.11
CA LYS A 480 -19.15 -23.03 -22.99
C LYS A 480 -17.90 -23.91 -22.95
N THR A 481 -16.78 -23.40 -23.48
CA THR A 481 -15.44 -23.93 -23.20
C THR A 481 -15.17 -23.71 -21.72
N SER A 482 -15.45 -24.75 -20.92
CA SER A 482 -15.10 -24.76 -19.51
C SER A 482 -13.58 -24.79 -19.39
N LEU A 483 -13.03 -23.77 -18.72
CA LEU A 483 -11.61 -23.56 -18.43
C LEU A 483 -10.96 -24.64 -17.56
N VAL A 484 -11.74 -25.61 -17.07
CA VAL A 484 -11.27 -26.66 -16.16
C VAL A 484 -11.14 -27.98 -16.92
N PRO A 485 -9.97 -28.64 -16.91
CA PRO A 485 -9.78 -29.94 -17.55
C PRO A 485 -10.84 -30.98 -17.14
N PRO A 486 -11.22 -31.92 -18.02
CA PRO A 486 -12.27 -32.92 -17.73
C PRO A 486 -11.99 -33.77 -16.48
N LEU A 487 -10.72 -34.08 -16.20
CA LEU A 487 -10.29 -34.82 -15.01
C LEU A 487 -10.40 -33.99 -13.73
N ALA A 488 -9.95 -32.73 -13.77
CA ALA A 488 -10.14 -31.77 -12.67
C ALA A 488 -11.62 -31.61 -12.27
N ARG A 489 -12.54 -31.59 -13.25
CA ARG A 489 -13.99 -31.58 -12.98
C ARG A 489 -14.49 -32.87 -12.30
N LYS A 490 -13.93 -34.03 -12.62
CA LYS A 490 -14.29 -35.29 -11.95
C LYS A 490 -13.77 -35.33 -10.52
N LEU A 491 -12.53 -34.88 -10.27
CA LEU A 491 -11.97 -34.71 -8.92
C LEU A 491 -12.87 -33.83 -8.05
N LEU A 492 -13.28 -32.67 -8.57
CA LEU A 492 -14.17 -31.76 -7.83
C LEU A 492 -15.56 -32.34 -7.54
N LYS A 493 -16.07 -33.23 -8.40
CA LYS A 493 -17.35 -33.93 -8.15
C LYS A 493 -17.22 -35.02 -7.08
N CYS A 494 -16.05 -35.65 -6.97
CA CYS A 494 -15.77 -36.69 -5.99
C CYS A 494 -15.39 -36.14 -4.60
N LYS A 495 -15.19 -34.83 -4.44
CA LYS A 495 -14.64 -34.24 -3.20
C LYS A 495 -15.43 -34.57 -1.92
N GLN A 496 -16.73 -34.79 -2.00
CA GLN A 496 -17.56 -35.06 -0.82
C GLN A 496 -17.69 -36.55 -0.46
N ASP A 497 -17.20 -37.46 -1.32
CA ASP A 497 -17.35 -38.90 -1.13
C ASP A 497 -15.98 -39.60 -1.27
N PRO A 498 -15.36 -40.01 -0.15
CA PRO A 498 -14.07 -40.71 -0.15
C PRO A 498 -14.06 -41.98 -1.00
N ALA A 499 -15.17 -42.73 -1.07
CA ALA A 499 -15.24 -43.95 -1.87
C ALA A 499 -15.29 -43.64 -3.38
N ALA A 500 -16.01 -42.59 -3.77
CA ALA A 500 -15.99 -42.09 -5.14
C ALA A 500 -14.62 -41.52 -5.52
N MET A 501 -13.96 -40.82 -4.60
CA MET A 501 -12.60 -40.33 -4.78
C MET A 501 -11.61 -41.48 -4.95
N ALA A 502 -11.66 -42.50 -4.10
CA ALA A 502 -10.82 -43.70 -4.21
C ALA A 502 -11.03 -44.40 -5.56
N LYS A 503 -12.27 -44.63 -5.98
CA LYS A 503 -12.57 -45.24 -7.29
C LYS A 503 -12.00 -44.42 -8.45
N PHE A 504 -12.03 -43.09 -8.34
CA PHE A 504 -11.46 -42.20 -9.36
C PHE A 504 -9.92 -42.28 -9.36
N LEU A 505 -9.28 -42.11 -8.20
CA LEU A 505 -7.82 -42.16 -8.05
C LEU A 505 -7.23 -43.52 -8.45
N GLY A 506 -7.96 -44.62 -8.21
CA GLY A 506 -7.56 -45.97 -8.63
C GLY A 506 -7.60 -46.19 -10.15
N ALA A 507 -8.35 -45.37 -10.90
CA ALA A 507 -8.52 -45.49 -12.35
C ALA A 507 -7.62 -44.53 -13.17
N VAL A 508 -6.82 -43.69 -12.50
CA VAL A 508 -6.06 -42.59 -13.13
C VAL A 508 -4.59 -42.68 -12.69
N SER A 509 -3.64 -42.31 -13.55
CA SER A 509 -2.20 -42.32 -13.18
C SER A 509 -1.88 -41.20 -12.19
N GLY A 510 -0.79 -41.33 -11.40
CA GLY A 510 -0.33 -40.26 -10.52
C GLY A 510 -0.07 -38.95 -11.29
N ASP A 511 0.56 -39.04 -12.47
CA ASP A 511 0.87 -37.88 -13.31
C ASP A 511 -0.41 -37.15 -13.79
N ASP A 512 -1.42 -37.89 -14.24
CA ASP A 512 -2.72 -37.33 -14.64
C ASP A 512 -3.44 -36.65 -13.47
N VAL A 513 -3.25 -37.15 -12.24
CA VAL A 513 -3.76 -36.52 -11.01
C VAL A 513 -3.02 -35.22 -10.75
N ALA A 514 -1.69 -35.21 -10.81
CA ALA A 514 -0.90 -33.98 -10.64
C ALA A 514 -1.28 -32.90 -11.66
N ASP A 515 -1.32 -33.24 -12.95
CA ASP A 515 -1.69 -32.31 -14.03
C ASP A 515 -3.10 -31.73 -13.83
N SER A 516 -4.03 -32.54 -13.32
CA SER A 516 -5.40 -32.11 -13.04
C SER A 516 -5.50 -31.16 -11.84
N LEU A 517 -4.49 -31.12 -10.97
CA LEU A 517 -4.52 -30.37 -9.71
C LEU A 517 -3.87 -28.98 -9.79
N VAL A 518 -3.04 -28.71 -10.81
CA VAL A 518 -2.27 -27.46 -10.98
C VAL A 518 -3.12 -26.18 -10.84
N GLY A 519 -4.41 -26.23 -11.17
CA GLY A 519 -5.33 -25.08 -11.07
C GLY A 519 -6.48 -25.20 -10.06
N ILE A 520 -6.57 -26.30 -9.31
CA ILE A 520 -7.71 -26.56 -8.40
C ILE A 520 -7.32 -27.04 -7.01
N LEU A 521 -6.03 -27.25 -6.74
CA LEU A 521 -5.55 -27.71 -5.44
C LEU A 521 -5.84 -26.65 -4.36
N ASN A 522 -6.60 -27.05 -3.35
CA ASN A 522 -6.92 -26.28 -2.16
C ASN A 522 -7.08 -27.24 -0.96
N PRO A 523 -7.18 -26.75 0.29
CA PRO A 523 -7.25 -27.62 1.47
C PRO A 523 -8.36 -28.67 1.43
N ASP A 524 -9.55 -28.32 0.94
CA ASP A 524 -10.68 -29.24 0.86
C ASP A 524 -10.40 -30.38 -0.14
N VAL A 525 -9.88 -30.04 -1.32
CA VAL A 525 -9.52 -31.02 -2.35
C VAL A 525 -8.39 -31.93 -1.87
N LEU A 526 -7.40 -31.37 -1.17
CA LEU A 526 -6.31 -32.14 -0.58
C LEU A 526 -6.82 -33.14 0.47
N ARG A 527 -7.69 -32.70 1.39
CA ARG A 527 -8.33 -33.59 2.38
C ARG A 527 -9.11 -34.72 1.72
N SER A 528 -9.90 -34.41 0.70
CA SER A 528 -10.66 -35.42 -0.03
C SER A 528 -9.75 -36.45 -0.73
N ILE A 529 -8.65 -36.00 -1.33
CA ILE A 529 -7.69 -36.89 -2.00
C ILE A 529 -6.99 -37.79 -0.99
N VAL A 530 -6.53 -37.26 0.15
CA VAL A 530 -5.89 -38.06 1.19
C VAL A 530 -6.87 -39.08 1.78
N ALA A 531 -8.12 -38.68 2.03
CA ALA A 531 -9.17 -39.58 2.49
C ALA A 531 -9.51 -40.69 1.47
N GLY A 532 -9.51 -40.36 0.17
CA GLY A 532 -9.70 -41.35 -0.90
C GLY A 532 -8.49 -42.26 -1.09
N ALA A 533 -7.28 -41.73 -0.98
CA ALA A 533 -6.03 -42.49 -1.08
C ALA A 533 -5.90 -43.55 0.03
N ALA A 534 -6.41 -43.26 1.24
CA ALA A 534 -6.46 -44.21 2.34
C ALA A 534 -7.33 -45.46 2.08
N LEU A 535 -8.15 -45.46 1.02
CA LEU A 535 -8.98 -46.60 0.61
C LEU A 535 -8.39 -47.38 -0.59
N LEU A 536 -7.21 -47.00 -1.08
CA LEU A 536 -6.53 -47.64 -2.20
C LEU A 536 -5.58 -48.75 -1.74
N SER A 537 -5.06 -49.53 -2.69
CA SER A 537 -3.90 -50.40 -2.41
C SER A 537 -2.67 -49.54 -2.07
N PRO A 538 -1.74 -50.02 -1.22
CA PRO A 538 -0.57 -49.25 -0.78
C PRO A 538 0.24 -48.66 -1.94
N ASP A 539 0.53 -49.47 -2.97
CA ASP A 539 1.25 -49.03 -4.17
C ASP A 539 0.59 -47.83 -4.86
N LYS A 540 -0.75 -47.80 -4.87
CA LYS A 540 -1.51 -46.76 -5.56
C LYS A 540 -1.68 -45.52 -4.69
N ALA A 541 -1.84 -45.70 -3.38
CA ALA A 541 -1.79 -44.60 -2.42
C ALA A 541 -0.44 -43.87 -2.49
N HIS A 542 0.67 -44.61 -2.51
CA HIS A 542 2.02 -44.03 -2.62
C HIS A 542 2.20 -43.28 -3.94
N ASP A 543 1.70 -43.81 -5.07
CA ASP A 543 1.74 -43.13 -6.38
C ASP A 543 1.03 -41.76 -6.32
N VAL A 544 -0.16 -41.70 -5.72
CA VAL A 544 -0.93 -40.46 -5.56
C VAL A 544 -0.23 -39.47 -4.63
N VAL A 545 0.32 -39.92 -3.50
CA VAL A 545 1.06 -39.04 -2.56
C VAL A 545 2.32 -38.46 -3.22
N ARG A 546 3.07 -39.29 -3.97
CA ARG A 546 4.23 -38.83 -4.72
C ARG A 546 3.84 -37.77 -5.75
N ALA A 547 2.74 -37.98 -6.47
CA ALA A 547 2.23 -37.01 -7.43
C ALA A 547 1.74 -35.70 -6.79
N LEU A 548 1.21 -35.73 -5.56
CA LEU A 548 0.90 -34.51 -4.82
C LEU A 548 2.17 -33.73 -4.45
N GLN A 549 3.22 -34.43 -4.02
CA GLN A 549 4.48 -33.81 -3.60
C GLN A 549 5.25 -33.13 -4.75
N THR A 550 4.97 -33.45 -6.01
CA THR A 550 5.57 -32.78 -7.17
C THR A 550 4.91 -31.44 -7.49
N LEU A 551 3.74 -31.13 -6.92
CA LEU A 551 3.03 -29.90 -7.20
C LEU A 551 3.66 -28.69 -6.46
N PRO A 552 4.00 -27.58 -7.15
CA PRO A 552 4.59 -26.41 -6.51
C PRO A 552 3.72 -25.80 -5.40
N ALA A 553 2.40 -25.95 -5.49
CA ALA A 553 1.45 -25.45 -4.50
C ALA A 553 1.25 -26.40 -3.30
N PHE A 554 1.80 -27.61 -3.32
CA PHE A 554 1.49 -28.64 -2.32
C PHE A 554 1.91 -28.24 -0.91
N SER A 555 3.15 -27.79 -0.70
CA SER A 555 3.63 -27.35 0.62
C SER A 555 2.75 -26.22 1.17
N LEU A 556 2.44 -25.23 0.34
CA LEU A 556 1.57 -24.12 0.72
C LEU A 556 0.15 -24.58 1.08
N VAL A 557 -0.44 -25.48 0.29
CA VAL A 557 -1.80 -25.97 0.54
C VAL A 557 -1.87 -26.89 1.76
N LEU A 558 -0.82 -27.69 2.01
CA LEU A 558 -0.69 -28.51 3.21
C LEU A 558 -0.63 -27.63 4.46
N ASP A 559 0.18 -26.56 4.42
CA ASP A 559 0.27 -25.58 5.50
C ASP A 559 -1.07 -24.84 5.72
N LEU A 560 -1.79 -24.52 4.63
CA LEU A 560 -3.10 -23.89 4.68
C LEU A 560 -4.23 -24.81 5.18
N ALA A 561 -4.03 -26.13 5.15
CA ALA A 561 -5.03 -27.08 5.61
C ALA A 561 -5.11 -27.18 7.14
N ASP A 562 -4.03 -26.82 7.84
CA ASP A 562 -3.92 -26.72 9.31
C ASP A 562 -4.66 -27.85 10.06
N ASP A 563 -4.47 -29.08 9.59
CA ASP A 563 -5.14 -30.27 10.10
C ASP A 563 -4.08 -31.32 10.47
N PRO A 564 -3.77 -31.49 11.77
CA PRO A 564 -2.80 -32.49 12.24
C PRO A 564 -3.16 -33.92 11.82
N ALA A 565 -4.46 -34.22 11.68
CA ALA A 565 -4.90 -35.53 11.22
C ALA A 565 -4.61 -35.73 9.73
N LEU A 566 -4.66 -34.67 8.93
CA LEU A 566 -4.26 -34.71 7.52
C LEU A 566 -2.76 -34.99 7.38
N VAL A 567 -1.91 -34.28 8.13
CA VAL A 567 -0.44 -34.49 8.13
C VAL A 567 -0.09 -35.90 8.60
N ALA A 568 -0.73 -36.39 9.67
CA ALA A 568 -0.55 -37.74 10.17
C ALA A 568 -1.00 -38.81 9.14
N SER A 569 -2.12 -38.56 8.46
CA SER A 569 -2.62 -39.46 7.40
C SER A 569 -1.67 -39.49 6.20
N MET A 570 -1.14 -38.34 5.76
CA MET A 570 -0.14 -38.29 4.69
C MET A 570 1.16 -39.01 5.07
N THR A 571 1.61 -38.84 6.32
CA THR A 571 2.80 -39.52 6.83
C THR A 571 2.59 -41.04 6.85
N THR A 572 1.40 -41.48 7.27
CA THR A 572 1.04 -42.91 7.30
C THR A 572 1.00 -43.50 5.89
N LEU A 573 0.44 -42.78 4.92
CA LEU A 573 0.39 -43.20 3.51
C LEU A 573 1.75 -43.21 2.81
N THR A 574 2.76 -42.54 3.37
CA THR A 574 4.13 -42.53 2.84
C THR A 574 4.99 -43.64 3.44
N LEU A 575 4.59 -44.18 4.61
CA LEU A 575 5.32 -45.23 5.34
C LEU A 575 4.78 -46.64 5.07
N GLN A 576 3.58 -46.75 4.50
CA GLN A 576 2.96 -48.00 4.01
C GLN A 576 3.40 -48.28 2.58
#